data_AF-A0A6P5XTY3-F1
#
_entry.id   AF-A0A6P5XTY3-F1
#
_cell.length_a   1.000
_cell.length_b   1.000
_cell.length_c   1.000
_cell.angle_alpha   90.00
_cell.angle_beta   90.00
_cell.angle_gamma   90.00
#
_symmetry.space_group_name_H-M   'P 1'
#
loop_
_entity.id
_entity.type
_entity.pdbx_description
1 polymer ?
#
loop_
_entity_poly.entity_id
_entity_poly.type
_entity_poly.pdbx_seq_one_letter_code
_entity_poly.pdbx_strand_id
1 'polypeptide(L)'
;MARFIRTAQRTIVSSASKTLSNGNQSRIATAASLIQFKRYATCKTHLSPFKTNILRILSNEIEYQHDYAPPHQPATSFKSFTVQDRPGGKWMTMRGKYGDSEEIKIEVTMFDGCVFVPKPGEDSNGENVLLHISLLVDISKGQGCPEMEFLCSAWPDRLEIQKVYLLNRDKIVINPYMGPDFRKMDGKLQKMLCDYLEARGKCRDVVQKGF
;
A
#
# COMPACT_ATOMS: atom_id res chain seq x y z
N MET A 1 12.69 35.21 -12.76
CA MET A 1 11.70 35.65 -11.75
C MET A 1 11.34 34.47 -10.84
N ALA A 2 10.88 34.79 -9.63
CA ALA A 2 11.15 34.09 -8.38
C ALA A 2 10.62 32.64 -8.21
N ARG A 3 11.37 31.89 -7.39
CA ARG A 3 11.07 30.57 -6.80
C ARG A 3 10.02 30.69 -5.70
N PHE A 4 9.18 29.66 -5.54
CA PHE A 4 8.54 29.34 -4.26
C PHE A 4 8.56 27.82 -4.02
N ILE A 5 9.46 27.39 -3.12
CA ILE A 5 9.48 26.05 -2.53
C ILE A 5 8.81 26.17 -1.17
N ARG A 6 7.71 25.46 -0.95
CA ARG A 6 7.00 25.43 0.33
C ARG A 6 7.49 24.25 1.15
N THR A 7 8.47 24.49 2.02
CA THR A 7 8.89 23.54 3.06
C THR A 7 7.91 23.61 4.22
N ALA A 8 7.17 22.53 4.49
CA ALA A 8 6.37 22.38 5.70
C ALA A 8 7.21 21.63 6.75
N GLN A 9 7.66 22.35 7.78
CA GLN A 9 8.30 21.76 8.95
C GLN A 9 7.22 21.14 9.86
N ARG A 10 7.38 19.86 10.22
CA ARG A 10 6.57 19.17 11.22
C ARG A 10 7.28 19.26 12.58
N THR A 11 6.70 19.99 13.52
CA THR A 11 7.14 20.04 14.92
C THR A 11 6.55 18.85 15.66
N ILE A 12 7.41 18.02 16.26
CA ILE A 12 7.02 16.93 17.17
C ILE A 12 7.04 17.50 18.60
N VAL A 13 5.87 17.55 19.25
CA VAL A 13 5.77 17.91 20.67
C VAL A 13 5.93 16.64 21.49
N SER A 14 7.07 16.54 22.18
CA SER A 14 7.39 15.50 23.15
C SER A 14 6.81 15.89 24.52
N SER A 15 5.88 15.09 25.05
CA SER A 15 5.38 15.21 26.42
C SER A 15 6.16 14.23 27.31
N ALA A 16 6.91 14.77 28.27
CA ALA A 16 7.62 14.01 29.29
C ALA A 16 6.71 13.81 30.51
N SER A 17 6.39 12.55 30.82
CA SER A 17 5.68 12.19 32.05
C SER A 17 6.67 11.93 33.18
N LYS A 18 6.58 12.72 34.25
CA LYS A 18 7.35 12.55 35.48
C LYS A 18 6.78 11.41 36.31
N THR A 19 7.66 10.52 36.76
CA THR A 19 7.39 9.47 37.75
C THR A 19 7.24 10.07 39.15
N LEU A 20 6.20 9.65 39.88
CA LEU A 20 6.13 9.74 41.34
C LEU A 20 5.67 8.40 41.92
N SER A 21 6.40 7.93 42.91
CA SER A 21 6.15 6.73 43.70
C SER A 21 5.02 6.92 44.71
N ASN A 22 4.30 5.84 45.06
CA ASN A 22 4.31 5.20 46.39
C ASN A 22 3.01 4.40 46.69
N GLY A 23 3.14 3.26 47.37
CA GLY A 23 2.18 2.80 48.40
C GLY A 23 1.01 1.85 48.03
N ASN A 24 1.14 0.59 48.47
CA ASN A 24 0.17 -0.50 48.64
C ASN A 24 -1.34 -0.17 48.71
N GLN A 25 -2.17 -0.96 48.00
CA GLN A 25 -3.03 -2.01 48.60
C GLN A 25 -3.94 -2.66 47.53
N SER A 26 -3.94 -3.98 47.50
CA SER A 26 -4.81 -4.81 46.67
C SER A 26 -6.24 -4.82 47.21
N ARG A 27 -7.24 -4.49 46.38
CA ARG A 27 -8.61 -4.98 46.53
C ARG A 27 -9.19 -5.34 45.17
N ILE A 28 -9.55 -6.60 45.05
CA ILE A 28 -10.26 -7.19 43.92
C ILE A 28 -11.66 -6.56 43.88
N ALA A 29 -11.99 -5.90 42.77
CA ALA A 29 -13.35 -5.47 42.46
C ALA A 29 -13.64 -5.81 41.00
N THR A 30 -14.48 -6.83 40.82
CA THR A 30 -15.00 -7.29 39.54
C THR A 30 -15.91 -6.19 38.96
N ALA A 31 -15.37 -5.34 38.09
CA ALA A 31 -16.16 -4.37 37.35
C ALA A 31 -16.51 -4.96 35.98
N ALA A 32 -17.76 -5.35 35.79
CA ALA A 32 -18.29 -5.68 34.47
C ALA A 32 -18.09 -4.48 33.55
N SER A 33 -17.23 -4.64 32.54
CA SER A 33 -16.98 -3.62 31.51
C SER A 33 -18.21 -3.51 30.62
N LEU A 34 -19.15 -2.66 31.01
CA LEU A 34 -20.13 -2.11 30.09
C LEU A 34 -19.38 -1.15 29.17
N ILE A 35 -19.10 -1.60 27.96
CA ILE A 35 -18.66 -0.75 26.86
C ILE A 35 -19.81 0.22 26.58
N GLN A 36 -19.81 1.34 27.30
CA GLN A 36 -20.62 2.49 26.96
C GLN A 36 -20.02 3.09 25.70
N PHE A 37 -20.57 2.70 24.55
CA PHE A 37 -20.46 3.52 23.34
C PHE A 37 -20.96 4.91 23.72
N LYS A 38 -20.04 5.87 23.89
CA LYS A 38 -20.39 7.28 23.99
C LYS A 38 -21.14 7.62 22.72
N ARG A 39 -22.46 7.73 22.83
CA ARG A 39 -23.30 8.37 21.81
C ARG A 39 -22.76 9.78 21.67
N TYR A 40 -22.10 10.06 20.56
CA TYR A 40 -21.81 11.42 20.16
C TYR A 40 -23.13 12.19 20.22
N ALA A 41 -23.21 13.18 21.11
CA ALA A 41 -24.30 14.13 21.08
C ALA A 41 -24.26 14.79 19.70
N THR A 42 -25.20 14.43 18.83
CA THR A 42 -25.41 15.13 17.57
C THR A 42 -25.97 16.50 17.94
N CYS A 43 -25.09 17.49 18.10
CA CYS A 43 -25.50 18.87 17.93
C CYS A 43 -26.21 18.92 16.57
N LYS A 44 -27.51 19.27 16.58
CA LYS A 44 -28.26 19.60 15.37
C LYS A 44 -27.62 20.83 14.76
N THR A 45 -26.50 20.63 14.07
CA THR A 45 -25.86 21.63 13.26
C THR A 45 -26.82 21.90 12.12
N HIS A 46 -27.29 23.14 12.01
CA HIS A 46 -28.08 23.55 10.86
C HIS A 46 -27.18 23.41 9.63
N LEU A 47 -27.34 22.30 8.91
CA LEU A 47 -26.57 22.02 7.70
C LEU A 47 -27.02 23.03 6.65
N SER A 48 -26.06 23.68 5.99
CA SER A 48 -26.40 24.54 4.86
C SER A 48 -27.08 23.70 3.77
N PRO A 49 -27.96 24.30 2.95
CA PRO A 49 -28.59 23.58 1.83
C PRO A 49 -27.58 22.84 0.94
N PHE A 50 -26.39 23.42 0.75
CA PHE A 50 -25.27 22.79 0.05
C PHE A 50 -24.80 21.50 0.74
N LYS A 51 -24.53 21.52 2.06
CA LYS A 51 -24.11 20.33 2.80
C LYS A 51 -25.19 19.24 2.79
N THR A 52 -26.45 19.63 2.96
CA THR A 52 -27.59 18.71 2.88
C THR A 52 -27.66 18.04 1.50
N ASN A 53 -27.42 18.81 0.43
CA ASN A 53 -27.40 18.25 -0.91
C ASN A 53 -26.26 17.23 -1.10
N ILE A 54 -25.03 17.54 -0.65
CA ILE A 54 -23.90 16.60 -0.75
C ILE A 54 -24.15 15.34 0.06
N LEU A 55 -24.66 15.46 1.29
CA LEU A 55 -24.97 14.30 2.13
C LEU A 55 -26.03 13.43 1.47
N ARG A 56 -27.08 14.03 0.88
CA ARG A 56 -28.09 13.29 0.12
C ARG A 56 -27.46 12.54 -1.05
N ILE A 57 -26.59 13.18 -1.84
CA ILE A 57 -25.93 12.54 -2.97
C ILE A 57 -25.09 11.35 -2.50
N LEU A 58 -24.27 11.53 -1.45
CA LEU A 58 -23.42 10.46 -0.93
C LEU A 58 -24.23 9.30 -0.33
N SER A 59 -25.29 9.60 0.42
CA SER A 59 -26.16 8.56 0.97
C SER A 59 -26.83 7.74 -0.13
N ASN A 60 -27.37 8.41 -1.14
CA ASN A 60 -28.00 7.74 -2.29
C ASN A 60 -26.97 6.89 -3.05
N GLU A 61 -25.74 7.38 -3.21
CA GLU A 61 -24.66 6.63 -3.85
C GLU A 61 -24.29 5.39 -3.04
N ILE A 62 -24.15 5.51 -1.72
CA ILE A 62 -23.83 4.37 -0.83
C ILE A 62 -24.93 3.30 -0.92
N GLU A 63 -26.19 3.72 -0.89
CA GLU A 63 -27.35 2.82 -1.01
C GLU A 63 -27.38 2.15 -2.39
N TYR A 64 -27.16 2.91 -3.46
CA TYR A 64 -27.07 2.37 -4.81
C TYR A 64 -25.94 1.34 -4.94
N GLN A 65 -24.74 1.64 -4.46
CA GLN A 65 -23.61 0.70 -4.51
C GLN A 65 -23.86 -0.54 -3.66
N HIS A 66 -24.48 -0.37 -2.49
CA HIS A 66 -24.85 -1.51 -1.62
C HIS A 66 -25.82 -2.47 -2.33
N ASP A 67 -26.82 -1.95 -3.02
CA ASP A 67 -27.89 -2.75 -3.61
C ASP A 67 -27.52 -3.33 -4.98
N TYR A 68 -26.76 -2.59 -5.79
CA TYR A 68 -26.47 -2.96 -7.18
C TYR A 68 -25.03 -3.42 -7.44
N ALA A 69 -24.08 -3.05 -6.58
CA ALA A 69 -22.67 -3.43 -6.71
C ALA A 69 -22.03 -3.77 -5.36
N PRO A 70 -22.61 -4.75 -4.61
CA PRO A 70 -22.08 -5.12 -3.31
C PRO A 70 -20.62 -5.55 -3.43
N PRO A 71 -19.72 -5.09 -2.53
CA PRO A 71 -18.31 -5.40 -2.61
C PRO A 71 -18.08 -6.91 -2.51
N HIS A 72 -17.31 -7.44 -3.46
CA HIS A 72 -16.90 -8.83 -3.43
C HIS A 72 -16.01 -9.10 -2.21
N GLN A 73 -16.06 -10.34 -1.70
CA GLN A 73 -15.11 -10.75 -0.69
C GLN A 73 -13.69 -10.64 -1.25
N PRO A 74 -12.75 -10.04 -0.50
CA PRO A 74 -11.36 -9.93 -0.95
C PRO A 74 -10.79 -11.33 -1.15
N ALA A 75 -10.09 -11.52 -2.26
CA ALA A 75 -9.48 -12.80 -2.57
C ALA A 75 -8.48 -13.18 -1.46
N THR A 76 -8.54 -14.43 -1.00
CA THR A 76 -7.62 -14.95 0.03
C THR A 76 -6.40 -15.65 -0.57
N SER A 77 -6.43 -15.92 -1.87
CA SER A 77 -5.31 -16.49 -2.62
C SER A 77 -5.30 -16.02 -4.07
N PHE A 78 -4.10 -16.03 -4.65
CA PHE A 78 -3.88 -15.80 -6.07
C PHE A 78 -2.75 -16.72 -6.53
N LYS A 79 -3.11 -17.73 -7.33
CA LYS A 79 -2.19 -18.80 -7.77
C LYS A 79 -1.52 -19.45 -6.55
N SER A 80 -0.19 -19.47 -6.50
CA SER A 80 0.60 -20.01 -5.40
C SER A 80 0.83 -19.03 -4.25
N PHE A 81 0.23 -17.84 -4.30
CA PHE A 81 0.35 -16.83 -3.27
C PHE A 81 -0.89 -16.79 -2.37
N THR A 82 -0.67 -16.75 -1.07
CA THR A 82 -1.68 -16.38 -0.09
C THR A 82 -1.81 -14.87 -0.07
N VAL A 83 -3.04 -14.38 -0.13
CA VAL A 83 -3.37 -12.97 -0.15
C VAL A 83 -3.89 -12.55 1.23
N GLN A 84 -3.33 -11.46 1.75
CA GLN A 84 -3.80 -10.82 2.97
C GLN A 84 -4.08 -9.34 2.71
N ASP A 85 -5.36 -8.99 2.74
CA ASP A 85 -5.79 -7.60 2.82
C ASP A 85 -5.83 -7.14 4.29
N ARG A 86 -5.51 -5.87 4.52
CA ARG A 86 -5.52 -5.26 5.85
C ARG A 86 -6.61 -4.19 5.88
N PRO A 87 -7.71 -4.39 6.63
CA PRO A 87 -8.76 -3.38 6.75
C PRO A 87 -8.20 -2.02 7.18
N GLY A 88 -8.54 -0.97 6.43
CA GLY A 88 -8.04 0.40 6.64
C GLY A 88 -6.64 0.68 6.10
N GLY A 89 -5.94 -0.35 5.59
CA GLY A 89 -4.72 -0.19 4.81
C GLY A 89 -5.02 0.28 3.39
N LYS A 90 -3.99 0.81 2.71
CA LYS A 90 -4.03 1.13 1.26
C LYS A 90 -3.09 0.22 0.46
N TRP A 91 -2.77 -0.93 1.02
CA TRP A 91 -1.92 -1.93 0.40
C TRP A 91 -2.34 -3.33 0.85
N MET A 92 -2.05 -4.30 0.01
CA MET A 92 -2.29 -5.71 0.25
C MET A 92 -0.95 -6.46 0.25
N THR A 93 -0.84 -7.51 1.04
CA THR A 93 0.36 -8.36 1.07
C THR A 93 0.06 -9.73 0.50
N MET A 94 0.90 -10.18 -0.43
CA MET A 94 0.89 -11.52 -0.98
C MET A 94 2.14 -12.26 -0.50
N ARG A 95 1.99 -13.52 -0.07
CA ARG A 95 3.11 -14.35 0.37
C ARG A 95 3.09 -15.69 -0.34
N GLY A 96 4.25 -16.12 -0.82
CA GLY A 96 4.42 -17.36 -1.54
C GLY A 96 5.83 -17.91 -1.35
N LYS A 97 6.07 -19.10 -1.88
CA LYS A 97 7.40 -19.73 -1.90
C LYS A 97 7.78 -20.07 -3.33
N TYR A 98 9.07 -19.99 -3.62
CA TYR A 98 9.64 -20.45 -4.88
C TYR A 98 10.69 -21.53 -4.61
N GLY A 99 10.44 -22.73 -5.13
CA GLY A 99 11.18 -23.91 -4.72
C GLY A 99 11.04 -24.17 -3.21
N ASP A 100 12.08 -24.77 -2.63
CA ASP A 100 12.06 -25.19 -1.22
C ASP A 100 12.66 -24.15 -0.26
N SER A 101 13.37 -23.14 -0.77
CA SER A 101 14.23 -22.25 0.04
C SER A 101 13.92 -20.77 -0.07
N GLU A 102 13.25 -20.30 -1.12
CA GLU A 102 12.98 -18.88 -1.31
C GLU A 102 11.56 -18.51 -0.85
N GLU A 103 11.46 -17.55 0.06
CA GLU A 103 10.20 -16.94 0.46
C GLU A 103 10.04 -15.60 -0.28
N ILE A 104 8.86 -15.41 -0.86
CA ILE A 104 8.51 -14.23 -1.64
C ILE A 104 7.37 -13.51 -0.93
N LYS A 105 7.58 -12.23 -0.64
CA LYS A 105 6.56 -11.34 -0.11
C LYS A 105 6.39 -10.16 -1.06
N ILE A 106 5.16 -9.92 -1.50
CA ILE A 106 4.82 -8.82 -2.40
C ILE A 106 3.87 -7.90 -1.65
N GLU A 107 4.22 -6.62 -1.52
CA GLU A 107 3.31 -5.58 -1.05
C GLU A 107 2.87 -4.74 -2.25
N VAL A 108 1.56 -4.63 -2.44
CA VAL A 108 0.95 -3.96 -3.59
C VAL A 108 0.10 -2.80 -3.09
N THR A 109 0.31 -1.60 -3.59
CA THR A 109 -0.51 -0.43 -3.27
C THR A 109 -1.84 -0.45 -4.03
N MET A 110 -2.84 0.26 -3.51
CA MET A 110 -3.95 0.75 -4.34
C MET A 110 -3.42 1.73 -5.40
N PHE A 111 -4.22 2.03 -6.43
CA PHE A 111 -3.85 3.01 -7.46
C PHE A 111 -3.30 4.30 -6.86
N ASP A 112 -2.06 4.62 -7.23
CA ASP A 112 -1.28 5.73 -6.67
C ASP A 112 -0.75 6.68 -7.75
N GLY A 113 -1.03 6.40 -9.02
CA GLY A 113 -0.77 7.30 -10.15
C GLY A 113 -1.72 7.07 -11.32
N CYS A 114 -1.78 8.04 -12.22
CA CYS A 114 -2.49 7.90 -13.49
C CYS A 114 -1.85 8.75 -14.60
N VAL A 115 -2.03 8.33 -15.84
CA VAL A 115 -1.60 9.06 -17.05
C VAL A 115 -2.74 9.04 -18.07
N PHE A 116 -2.99 10.18 -18.71
CA PHE A 116 -3.95 10.31 -19.81
C PHE A 116 -3.24 10.01 -21.13
N VAL A 117 -3.79 9.09 -21.92
CA VAL A 117 -3.24 8.67 -23.20
C VAL A 117 -4.29 8.88 -24.29
N PRO A 118 -3.94 9.48 -25.44
CA PRO A 118 -4.86 9.62 -26.56
C PRO A 118 -5.41 8.25 -27.01
N LYS A 119 -6.72 8.16 -27.28
CA LYS A 119 -7.29 6.96 -27.86
C LYS A 119 -6.75 6.74 -29.28
N PRO A 120 -6.32 5.52 -29.63
CA PRO A 120 -5.95 5.20 -31.01
C PRO A 120 -7.23 5.12 -31.86
N GLY A 121 -7.44 6.12 -32.72
CA GLY A 121 -8.57 6.19 -33.66
C GLY A 121 -8.78 7.60 -34.20
N GLU A 122 -9.10 7.73 -35.50
CA GLU A 122 -9.17 9.01 -36.22
C GLU A 122 -10.30 9.93 -35.75
N ASP A 123 -11.34 9.38 -35.07
CA ASP A 123 -12.54 10.10 -34.65
C ASP A 123 -12.77 10.16 -33.13
N SER A 124 -11.84 9.65 -32.31
CA SER A 124 -12.05 9.59 -30.85
C SER A 124 -11.44 10.78 -30.12
N ASN A 125 -12.23 11.82 -29.85
CA ASN A 125 -11.88 12.94 -28.97
C ASN A 125 -11.79 12.55 -27.47
N GLY A 126 -11.53 11.28 -27.17
CA GLY A 126 -11.50 10.75 -25.82
C GLY A 126 -10.09 10.38 -25.37
N GLU A 127 -9.77 10.65 -24.12
CA GLU A 127 -8.55 10.19 -23.47
C GLU A 127 -8.81 8.86 -22.75
N ASN A 128 -7.85 7.95 -22.76
CA ASN A 128 -7.80 6.77 -21.91
C ASN A 128 -6.99 7.09 -20.65
N VAL A 129 -7.42 6.56 -19.50
CA VAL A 129 -6.67 6.67 -18.25
C VAL A 129 -5.91 5.38 -18.02
N LEU A 130 -4.58 5.46 -17.98
CA LEU A 130 -3.73 4.38 -17.51
C LEU A 130 -3.45 4.61 -16.03
N LEU A 131 -3.89 3.66 -15.20
CA LEU A 131 -3.65 3.68 -13.76
C LEU A 131 -2.28 3.09 -13.45
N HIS A 132 -1.69 3.48 -12.33
CA HIS A 132 -0.41 2.97 -11.86
C HIS A 132 -0.58 2.42 -10.44
N ILE A 133 0.12 1.31 -10.16
CA ILE A 133 0.29 0.75 -8.82
C ILE A 133 1.78 0.54 -8.55
N SER A 134 2.19 0.74 -7.30
CA SER A 134 3.55 0.45 -6.83
C SER A 134 3.60 -0.93 -6.19
N LEU A 135 4.68 -1.67 -6.44
CA LEU A 135 4.94 -2.97 -5.83
C LEU A 135 6.29 -2.97 -5.13
N LEU A 136 6.32 -3.59 -3.95
CA LEU A 136 7.54 -3.96 -3.25
C LEU A 136 7.64 -5.49 -3.22
N VAL A 137 8.69 -6.05 -3.82
CA VAL A 137 8.92 -7.50 -3.87
C VAL A 137 10.13 -7.83 -3.02
N ASP A 138 9.89 -8.46 -1.87
CA ASP A 138 10.90 -9.00 -0.97
C ASP A 138 11.14 -10.48 -1.29
N ILE A 139 12.40 -10.86 -1.49
CA ILE A 139 12.83 -12.24 -1.70
C ILE A 139 13.88 -12.59 -0.65
N SER A 140 13.58 -13.56 0.21
CA SER A 140 14.49 -14.06 1.24
C SER A 140 14.85 -15.52 0.98
N LYS A 141 16.08 -15.91 1.36
CA LYS A 141 16.60 -17.29 1.23
C LYS A 141 16.70 -18.01 2.56
N GLY A 142 16.03 -17.49 3.59
CA GLY A 142 16.18 -17.91 4.97
C GLY A 142 17.22 -17.11 5.75
N GLN A 143 17.44 -17.53 6.99
CA GLN A 143 18.18 -16.75 7.99
C GLN A 143 19.68 -16.61 7.67
N GLY A 144 20.27 -15.45 7.94
CA GLY A 144 21.68 -15.16 7.69
C GLY A 144 22.02 -14.82 6.23
N CYS A 145 21.08 -14.96 5.29
CA CYS A 145 21.25 -14.53 3.91
C CYS A 145 20.70 -13.11 3.72
N PRO A 146 21.34 -12.27 2.88
CA PRO A 146 20.75 -10.99 2.54
C PRO A 146 19.44 -11.19 1.76
N GLU A 147 18.46 -10.36 2.07
CA GLU A 147 17.18 -10.28 1.38
C GLU A 147 17.31 -9.33 0.19
N MET A 148 16.65 -9.67 -0.91
CA MET A 148 16.61 -8.85 -2.11
C MET A 148 15.24 -8.18 -2.21
N GLU A 149 15.23 -6.85 -2.26
CA GLU A 149 14.00 -6.06 -2.32
C GLU A 149 13.95 -5.30 -3.66
N PHE A 150 12.86 -5.46 -4.39
CA PHE A 150 12.62 -4.78 -5.65
C PHE A 150 11.51 -3.76 -5.47
N LEU A 151 11.77 -2.52 -5.87
CA LEU A 151 10.74 -1.50 -6.02
C LEU A 151 10.32 -1.46 -7.49
N CYS A 152 9.06 -1.77 -7.76
CA CYS A 152 8.51 -1.85 -9.10
C CYS A 152 7.34 -0.90 -9.30
N SER A 153 7.23 -0.38 -10.52
CA SER A 153 6.10 0.39 -11.01
C SER A 153 5.32 -0.45 -12.01
N ALA A 154 4.03 -0.64 -11.77
CA ALA A 154 3.18 -1.39 -12.67
C ALA A 154 2.14 -0.48 -13.34
N TRP A 155 2.08 -0.64 -14.65
CA TRP A 155 1.11 -0.06 -15.56
C TRP A 155 0.30 -1.19 -16.21
N PRO A 156 -0.85 -0.93 -16.84
CA PRO A 156 -1.69 -1.98 -17.42
C PRO A 156 -0.98 -2.79 -18.51
N ASP A 157 -0.03 -2.16 -19.19
CA ASP A 157 0.75 -2.71 -20.31
C ASP A 157 2.13 -3.25 -19.92
N ARG A 158 2.70 -2.81 -18.77
CA ARG A 158 4.10 -3.11 -18.44
C ARG A 158 4.41 -3.02 -16.95
N LEU A 159 5.48 -3.72 -16.56
CA LEU A 159 6.09 -3.67 -15.23
C LEU A 159 7.52 -3.14 -15.36
N GLU A 160 7.85 -2.11 -14.59
CA GLU A 160 9.16 -1.47 -14.58
C GLU A 160 9.83 -1.66 -13.22
N ILE A 161 11.06 -2.18 -13.20
CA ILE A 161 11.88 -2.20 -11.99
C ILE A 161 12.50 -0.81 -11.83
N GLN A 162 12.16 -0.12 -10.75
CA GLN A 162 12.73 1.20 -10.42
C GLN A 162 14.06 1.05 -9.70
N LYS A 163 14.10 0.18 -8.68
CA LYS A 163 15.27 -0.02 -7.82
C LYS A 163 15.36 -1.44 -7.31
N VAL A 164 16.58 -1.84 -6.98
CA VAL A 164 16.89 -3.14 -6.39
C VAL A 164 17.81 -2.90 -5.20
N TYR A 165 17.40 -3.38 -4.04
CA TYR A 165 18.11 -3.27 -2.78
C TYR A 165 18.56 -4.65 -2.33
N LEU A 166 19.73 -4.69 -1.68
CA LEU A 166 20.21 -5.86 -0.97
C LEU A 166 20.23 -5.52 0.51
N LEU A 167 19.26 -6.05 1.25
CA LEU A 167 19.02 -5.74 2.65
C LEU A 167 19.57 -6.87 3.52
N ASN A 168 20.25 -6.51 4.61
CA ASN A 168 20.71 -7.49 5.58
C ASN A 168 20.00 -7.22 6.92
N ARG A 169 18.81 -7.82 7.09
CA ARG A 169 17.92 -7.51 8.22
C ARG A 169 18.49 -7.95 9.58
N ASP A 170 19.49 -8.84 9.59
CA ASP A 170 20.20 -9.28 10.78
C ASP A 170 21.22 -8.25 11.31
N LYS A 171 21.54 -7.21 10.53
CA LYS A 171 22.53 -6.19 10.89
C LYS A 171 21.91 -4.80 10.75
N ILE A 172 21.95 -4.01 11.81
CA ILE A 172 21.57 -2.59 11.74
C ILE A 172 22.65 -1.86 10.93
N VAL A 173 22.37 -1.62 9.66
CA VAL A 173 23.22 -0.79 8.80
C VAL A 173 22.66 0.63 8.82
N ILE A 174 23.42 1.57 9.38
CA ILE A 174 23.00 2.97 9.57
C ILE A 174 22.74 3.66 8.21
N ASN A 175 23.45 3.24 7.15
CA ASN A 175 23.24 3.66 5.76
C ASN A 175 23.36 2.46 4.82
N PRO A 176 22.26 1.73 4.55
CA PRO A 176 22.30 0.62 3.60
C PRO A 176 22.64 1.14 2.21
N TYR A 177 23.35 0.34 1.41
CA TYR A 177 23.55 0.67 0.01
C TYR A 177 22.20 0.61 -0.72
N MET A 178 21.81 1.72 -1.34
CA MET A 178 20.48 1.90 -1.96
C MET A 178 20.39 1.39 -3.41
N GLY A 179 21.41 0.69 -3.89
CA GLY A 179 21.47 0.26 -5.28
C GLY A 179 21.75 1.40 -6.27
N PRO A 180 22.26 1.08 -7.47
CA PRO A 180 22.24 2.01 -8.59
C PRO A 180 20.80 2.25 -9.08
N ASP A 181 20.56 3.33 -9.82
CA ASP A 181 19.33 3.47 -10.61
C ASP A 181 19.29 2.35 -11.66
N PHE A 182 18.20 1.58 -11.69
CA PHE A 182 18.04 0.43 -12.59
C PHE A 182 18.28 0.81 -14.06
N ARG A 183 17.82 2.00 -14.47
CA ARG A 183 17.96 2.50 -15.85
C ARG A 183 19.40 2.77 -16.27
N LYS A 184 20.30 2.93 -15.30
CA LYS A 184 21.74 3.17 -15.54
C LYS A 184 22.56 1.89 -15.45
N MET A 185 21.94 0.75 -15.13
CA MET A 185 22.62 -0.54 -15.10
C MET A 185 22.85 -1.05 -16.53
N ASP A 186 23.81 -1.95 -16.69
CA ASP A 186 24.04 -2.64 -17.96
C ASP A 186 22.79 -3.41 -18.43
N GLY A 187 22.51 -3.39 -19.74
CA GLY A 187 21.30 -3.99 -20.30
C GLY A 187 21.20 -5.50 -20.09
N LYS A 188 22.34 -6.21 -20.03
CA LYS A 188 22.35 -7.65 -19.72
C LYS A 188 21.93 -7.90 -18.28
N LEU A 189 22.41 -7.07 -17.34
CA LEU A 189 22.03 -7.16 -15.93
C LEU A 189 20.55 -6.82 -15.72
N GLN A 190 20.05 -5.76 -16.38
CA GLN A 190 18.63 -5.40 -16.33
C GLN A 190 17.75 -6.57 -16.77
N LYS A 191 18.07 -7.17 -17.93
CA LYS A 191 17.34 -8.34 -18.44
C LYS A 191 17.37 -9.51 -17.46
N MET A 192 18.53 -9.82 -16.88
CA MET A 192 18.67 -10.91 -15.91
C MET A 192 17.81 -10.70 -14.66
N LEU A 193 17.70 -9.45 -14.17
CA LEU A 193 16.86 -9.12 -13.02
C LEU A 193 15.36 -9.20 -13.36
N CYS A 194 14.97 -8.79 -14.56
CA CYS A 194 13.59 -9.01 -15.05
C CYS A 194 13.26 -10.49 -15.14
N ASP A 195 14.11 -11.29 -15.80
CA ASP A 195 13.94 -12.74 -15.94
C ASP A 195 13.90 -13.43 -14.55
N TYR A 196 14.71 -12.95 -13.60
CA TYR A 196 14.74 -13.44 -12.22
C TYR A 196 13.41 -13.23 -11.48
N LEU A 197 12.79 -12.05 -11.63
CA LEU A 197 11.48 -11.74 -11.05
C LEU A 197 10.36 -12.51 -11.74
N GLU A 198 10.36 -12.56 -13.08
CA GLU A 198 9.31 -13.25 -13.85
C GLU A 198 9.24 -14.75 -13.53
N ALA A 199 10.39 -15.39 -13.26
CA ALA A 199 10.44 -16.79 -12.84
C ALA A 199 9.79 -17.04 -11.48
N ARG A 200 9.91 -16.08 -10.54
CA ARG A 200 9.48 -16.19 -9.13
C ARG A 200 8.05 -15.78 -8.88
N GLY A 201 7.55 -14.92 -9.74
CA GLY A 201 6.15 -14.59 -9.79
C GLY A 201 5.88 -14.07 -11.17
N LYS A 202 4.79 -14.50 -11.78
CA LYS A 202 4.24 -13.81 -12.95
C LYS A 202 3.68 -12.47 -12.49
N CYS A 203 4.54 -11.53 -12.07
CA CYS A 203 4.14 -10.22 -11.58
C CYS A 203 3.29 -9.51 -12.64
N ARG A 204 3.58 -9.73 -13.93
CA ARG A 204 2.74 -9.26 -15.04
C ARG A 204 1.27 -9.72 -14.94
N ASP A 205 1.02 -10.91 -14.41
CA ASP A 205 -0.34 -11.41 -14.23
C ASP A 205 -0.99 -10.87 -12.93
N VAL A 206 -0.18 -10.51 -11.92
CA VAL A 206 -0.67 -9.78 -10.72
C VAL A 206 -1.14 -8.40 -11.14
N VAL A 207 -0.35 -7.74 -12.01
CA VAL A 207 -0.67 -6.46 -12.65
C VAL A 207 -1.98 -6.56 -13.44
N GLN A 208 -2.16 -7.57 -14.29
CA GLN A 208 -3.41 -7.75 -15.07
C GLN A 208 -4.68 -8.00 -14.24
N LYS A 209 -4.58 -8.55 -13.02
CA LYS A 209 -5.73 -8.70 -12.12
C LYS A 209 -5.95 -7.49 -11.21
N GLY A 210 -4.91 -6.67 -11.01
CA GLY A 210 -4.98 -5.45 -10.21
C GLY A 210 -5.57 -4.26 -10.97
N PHE A 211 -5.69 -4.37 -12.31
CA PHE A 211 -6.34 -3.39 -13.18
C PHE A 211 -7.72 -3.85 -13.63
#